data_AF-A0A9E4KPH9-F1
#
_entry.id   AF-A0A9E4KPH9-F1
#
_cell.length_a   1.000
_cell.length_b   1.000
_cell.length_c   1.000
_cell.angle_alpha   90.00
_cell.angle_beta   90.00
_cell.angle_gamma   90.00
#
_symmetry.space_group_name_H-M   'P 1'
#
loop_
_entity.id
_entity.type
_entity.pdbx_description
1 polymer ?
#
loop_
_entity_poly.entity_id
_entity_poly.type
_entity_poly.pdbx_seq_one_letter_code
_entity_poly.pdbx_strand_id
1 'polypeptide(L)' 'MKRQLTQEEALQGTKRFSEKYVERGSYEFFPESEVVELVQKGLAENQVKYGYRYCP' A
#
# COMPACT_ATOMS: atom_id res chain seq x y z
N MET A 1 -5.00 11.81 18.79
CA MET A 1 -4.32 12.14 17.51
C MET A 1 -4.08 10.82 16.77
N LYS A 2 -4.44 10.68 15.49
CA LYS A 2 -4.03 9.51 14.71
C LYS A 2 -2.49 9.51 14.66
N ARG A 3 -1.85 8.38 14.97
CA ARG A 3 -0.39 8.24 14.89
C ARG A 3 0.07 8.62 13.47
N GLN A 4 1.01 9.56 13.39
CA GLN A 4 1.63 9.94 12.13
C GLN A 4 2.64 8.85 11.76
N LEU A 5 2.43 8.19 10.61
CA LEU A 5 3.33 7.14 10.11
C LEU A 5 4.51 7.79 9.39
N THR A 6 5.68 7.18 9.52
CA THR A 6 6.77 7.49 8.57
C THR A 6 6.44 6.89 7.20
N GLN A 7 7.11 7.39 6.16
CA GLN A 7 6.93 6.86 4.80
C GLN A 7 7.26 5.36 4.73
N GLU A 8 8.32 4.93 5.39
CA GLU A 8 8.72 3.52 5.46
C GLU A 8 7.67 2.67 6.18
N GLU A 9 7.16 3.15 7.33
CA GLU A 9 6.11 2.44 8.06
C GLU A 9 4.82 2.29 7.25
N ALA A 10 4.44 3.34 6.52
CA ALA A 10 3.28 3.33 5.64
C ALA A 10 3.47 2.36 4.47
N LEU A 11 4.66 2.33 3.86
CA LEU A 11 5.00 1.42 2.77
C LEU A 11 4.95 -0.04 3.22
N GLN A 12 5.63 -0.38 4.32
CA GLN A 12 5.61 -1.73 4.89
C GLN A 12 4.20 -2.17 5.28
N GLY A 13 3.40 -1.25 5.83
CA GLY A 13 1.99 -1.51 6.13
C GLY A 13 1.14 -1.75 4.89
N THR A 14 1.42 -1.03 3.79
CA THR A 14 0.71 -1.15 2.52
C THR A 14 1.05 -2.45 1.79
N LYS A 15 2.33 -2.86 1.78
CA LYS A 15 2.77 -4.16 1.24
C LYS A 15 2.02 -5.30 1.90
N ARG A 16 2.07 -5.39 3.24
CA ARG A 16 1.33 -6.38 4.03
C ARG A 16 -0.18 -6.35 3.81
N PHE A 17 -0.75 -5.16 3.61
CA PHE A 17 -2.18 -5.03 3.30
C PHE A 17 -2.51 -5.68 1.96
N SER A 18 -1.75 -5.35 0.91
CA SER A 18 -1.98 -5.87 -0.43
C SER A 18 -1.72 -7.38 -0.54
N GLU A 19 -0.66 -7.89 0.11
CA GLU A 19 -0.36 -9.32 0.18
C GLU A 19 -1.53 -10.09 0.79
N LYS A 20 -2.02 -9.65 1.96
CA LYS A 20 -3.18 -10.26 2.62
C LYS A 20 -4.46 -10.17 1.79
N TYR A 21 -4.59 -9.14 0.95
CA TYR A 21 -5.77 -8.97 0.10
C TYR A 21 -5.78 -10.00 -1.03
N VAL A 22 -4.62 -10.24 -1.65
CA VAL A 22 -4.40 -11.29 -2.66
C VAL A 22 -4.54 -12.68 -2.04
N GLU A 23 -3.91 -12.94 -0.89
CA GLU A 23 -3.99 -14.24 -0.18
C GLU A 23 -5.42 -14.68 0.18
N ARG A 24 -6.31 -13.72 0.47
CA ARG A 24 -7.70 -13.99 0.88
C ARG A 24 -8.68 -14.08 -0.28
N GLY A 25 -8.29 -13.60 -1.45
CA GLY A 25 -9.21 -13.32 -2.55
C GLY A 25 -8.96 -14.16 -3.78
N SER A 26 -9.75 -13.87 -4.82
CA SER A 26 -9.56 -14.41 -6.18
C SER A 26 -8.71 -13.50 -7.05
N TYR A 27 -8.05 -12.50 -6.45
CA TYR A 27 -7.21 -11.53 -7.14
C TYR A 27 -5.76 -11.96 -7.08
N GLU A 28 -5.00 -11.62 -8.11
CA GLU A 28 -3.55 -11.76 -8.16
C GLU A 28 -2.90 -10.41 -8.38
N PHE A 29 -1.61 -10.32 -8.05
CA PHE A 29 -0.82 -9.16 -8.42
C PHE A 29 -0.60 -9.11 -9.93
N PHE A 30 -0.45 -7.89 -10.44
CA PHE A 30 -0.01 -7.71 -11.81
C PHE A 30 1.39 -8.34 -12.00
N PRO A 31 1.69 -9.00 -13.15
CA PRO A 31 2.93 -9.76 -13.31
C PRO A 31 4.22 -8.93 -13.17
N GLU A 32 4.17 -7.65 -13.50
CA GLU A 32 5.30 -6.75 -13.37
C GLU A 32 5.38 -6.19 -11.94
N SER A 33 6.33 -6.70 -11.15
CA SER A 33 6.51 -6.31 -9.75
C SER A 33 6.81 -4.83 -9.58
N GLU A 34 7.49 -4.19 -10.54
CA GLU A 34 7.78 -2.75 -10.51
C GLU A 34 6.50 -1.91 -10.53
N VAL A 35 5.49 -2.32 -11.32
CA VAL A 35 4.18 -1.66 -11.38
C VAL A 35 3.45 -1.81 -10.05
N VAL A 36 3.48 -3.01 -9.45
CA VAL A 36 2.89 -3.28 -8.14
C VAL A 36 3.54 -2.42 -7.06
N GLU A 37 4.87 -2.32 -7.06
CA GLU A 37 5.60 -1.48 -6.13
C GLU A 37 5.29 0.01 -6.30
N LEU A 38 5.14 0.49 -7.52
CA LEU A 38 4.78 1.88 -7.81
C LEU A 38 3.41 2.22 -7.19
N VAL A 39 2.42 1.34 -7.38
CA VAL A 39 1.08 1.51 -6.80
C VAL A 39 1.14 1.45 -5.27
N GLN A 40 1.88 0.49 -4.69
CA GLN A 40 2.05 0.40 -3.24
C GLN A 40 2.71 1.64 -2.64
N LYS A 41 3.70 2.24 -3.34
CA LYS A 41 4.34 3.50 -2.94
C LYS A 41 3.33 4.65 -2.95
N GLY A 42 2.57 4.83 -4.03
CA GLY A 42 1.56 5.88 -4.12
C GLY A 42 0.45 5.75 -3.05
N LEU A 43 -0.01 4.52 -2.78
CA LEU A 43 -0.95 4.24 -1.70
C LEU A 43 -0.39 4.63 -0.32
N ALA A 44 0.89 4.34 -0.07
CA ALA A 44 1.57 4.71 1.18
C ALA A 44 1.75 6.22 1.32
N GLU A 45 2.13 6.93 0.25
CA GLU A 45 2.23 8.39 0.22
C GLU A 45 0.89 9.06 0.56
N ASN A 46 -0.19 8.56 -0.04
CA ASN A 46 -1.54 9.02 0.25
C ASN A 46 -1.94 8.75 1.71
N GLN A 47 -1.51 7.62 2.27
CA GLN A 47 -1.74 7.31 3.68
C GLN A 47 -1.04 8.29 4.61
N VAL A 48 0.21 8.66 4.32
CA VAL A 48 0.95 9.65 5.11
C VAL A 48 0.34 11.03 4.97
N LYS A 49 -0.01 11.44 3.74
CA LYS A 49 -0.50 12.80 3.44
C LYS A 49 -1.94 13.05 3.89
N TYR A 50 -2.83 12.07 3.71
CA TYR A 50 -4.27 12.23 3.91
C TYR A 50 -4.86 11.31 5.00
N GLY A 51 -4.05 10.40 5.55
CA GLY A 51 -4.48 9.45 6.58
C GLY A 51 -5.14 8.17 6.05
N TYR A 52 -5.30 8.02 4.73
CA TYR A 52 -5.90 6.85 4.07
C TYR A 52 -5.20 6.53 2.75
N ARG A 53 -5.21 5.25 2.33
CA ARG A 53 -4.62 4.78 1.06
C ARG A 53 -5.52 5.07 -0.13
N TYR A 54 -5.73 6.34 -0.44
CA TYR A 54 -6.48 6.72 -1.64
C TYR A 54 -5.79 6.20 -2.90
N CYS A 55 -6.58 5.88 -3.94
CA CYS A 55 -6.05 5.47 -5.24
C CYS A 55 -5.01 6.50 -5.71
N PRO A 56 -3.77 6.08 -5.98
CA PRO A 56 -2.71 6.95 -6.45
C PRO A 56 -2.88 7.33 -7.92
#